data_AF-A0A918CXU9-F1
#
_entry.id   AF-A0A918CXU9-F1
#
_cell.length_a   1.000
_cell.length_b   1.000
_cell.length_c   1.000
_cell.angle_alpha   90.00
_cell.angle_beta   90.00
_cell.angle_gamma   90.00
#
_symmetry.space_group_name_H-M   'P 1'
#
loop_
_entity.id
_entity.type
_entity.pdbx_description
1 polymer ?
#
loop_
_entity_poly.entity_id
_entity_poly.type
_entity_poly.pdbx_seq_one_letter_code
_entity_poly.pdbx_strand_id
1 'polypeptide(L)' 'MLDSTDYIEPADRPAAWATMAHEYAARDWPRPEIASALCVDEPTVDRLLAMGASAAGDTTRPTLAPAATERCMDIVL' A
#
# COMPACT_ATOMS: atom_id res chain seq x y z
N MET A 1 -24.39 18.39 -4.68
CA MET A 1 -24.08 16.96 -4.82
C MET A 1 -22.88 16.70 -3.93
N LEU A 2 -23.06 15.96 -2.83
CA LEU A 2 -21.92 15.44 -2.08
C LEU A 2 -21.36 14.30 -2.93
N ASP A 3 -20.19 14.52 -3.52
CA ASP A 3 -19.44 13.48 -4.21
C ASP A 3 -19.28 12.30 -3.23
N SER A 4 -19.96 11.18 -3.49
CA SER A 4 -20.00 10.01 -2.61
C SER A 4 -18.65 9.27 -2.52
N THR A 5 -17.61 9.84 -3.09
CA THR A 5 -16.24 9.31 -3.19
C THR A 5 -15.47 9.41 -1.87
N ASP A 6 -15.91 10.24 -0.92
CA ASP A 6 -15.23 10.44 0.37
C ASP A 6 -15.87 9.65 1.53
N TYR A 7 -16.97 8.91 1.28
CA TYR A 7 -17.60 8.13 2.32
C TYR A 7 -16.92 6.77 2.49
N ILE A 8 -16.29 6.56 3.64
CA ILE A 8 -15.77 5.26 4.04
C ILE A 8 -16.77 4.58 4.99
N GLU A 9 -17.31 3.45 4.53
CA GLU A 9 -18.18 2.59 5.32
C GLU A 9 -17.49 2.22 6.65
N PRO A 10 -18.22 2.15 7.77
CA PRO A 10 -17.62 1.90 9.08
C PRO A 10 -16.83 0.60 9.16
N ALA A 11 -17.17 -0.40 8.35
CA ALA A 11 -16.44 -1.66 8.25
C ALA A 11 -15.05 -1.52 7.60
N ASP A 12 -14.89 -0.58 6.67
CA ASP A 12 -13.66 -0.39 5.89
C ASP A 12 -12.70 0.64 6.48
N ARG A 13 -13.16 1.41 7.47
CA ARG A 13 -12.32 2.42 8.17
C ARG A 13 -10.98 1.89 8.67
N PRO A 14 -10.87 0.68 9.26
CA PRO A 14 -9.58 0.18 9.73
C PRO A 14 -8.58 -0.03 8.59
N ALA A 15 -9.05 -0.52 7.44
CA ALA A 15 -8.20 -0.76 6.26
C ALA A 15 -7.81 0.55 5.57
N ALA A 16 -8.74 1.51 5.48
CA ALA A 16 -8.46 2.83 4.95
C ALA A 16 -7.45 3.60 5.81
N TRP A 17 -7.60 3.54 7.13
CA TRP A 17 -6.66 4.17 8.07
C TRP A 17 -5.29 3.50 8.05
N ALA A 18 -5.23 2.17 7.90
CA ALA A 18 -3.97 1.47 7.70
C ALA A 18 -3.27 1.96 6.41
N THR A 19 -4.01 2.04 5.31
CA THR A 19 -3.49 2.53 4.02
C THR A 19 -2.92 3.94 4.15
N MET A 20 -3.68 4.88 4.75
CA MET A 20 -3.20 6.24 4.98
C MET A 20 -1.97 6.29 5.91
N ALA A 21 -1.95 5.51 7.00
CA ALA A 21 -0.79 5.43 7.89
C ALA A 21 0.48 4.97 7.16
N HIS A 22 0.35 3.98 6.27
CA HIS A 22 1.46 3.52 5.41
C HIS A 22 1.91 4.57 4.41
N GLU A 23 0.99 5.32 3.79
CA GLU A 23 1.35 6.42 2.89
C GLU A 23 2.12 7.54 3.59
N TYR A 24 1.71 7.91 4.81
CA TYR A 24 2.46 8.90 5.60
C TYR A 24 3.83 8.37 6.01
N ALA A 25 3.94 7.11 6.45
CA ALA A 25 5.21 6.49 6.79
C ALA A 25 6.16 6.40 5.57
N ALA A 26 5.63 6.12 4.37
CA ALA A 26 6.41 6.12 3.13
C ALA A 26 6.94 7.52 2.74
N ARG A 27 6.33 8.58 3.26
CA ARG A 27 6.79 9.98 3.12
C ARG A 27 7.76 10.40 4.23
N ASP A 28 8.24 9.44 5.03
CA ASP A 28 9.14 9.65 6.19
C ASP A 28 8.52 10.49 7.31
N TRP A 29 7.19 10.46 7.45
CA TRP A 29 6.52 11.17 8.54
C TRP A 29 6.77 10.47 9.88
N PRO A 30 7.09 11.21 10.95
CA PRO A 30 7.27 10.62 12.26
C PRO A 30 5.91 10.20 12.84
N ARG A 31 5.90 9.10 13.61
CA ARG A 31 4.71 8.54 14.29
C ARG A 31 3.79 9.58 14.98
N PRO A 32 4.29 10.56 15.75
CA PRO A 32 3.42 11.56 16.37
C PRO A 32 2.69 12.47 15.36
N GLU A 33 3.30 12.78 14.22
CA GLU A 33 2.66 13.58 13.17
C GLU A 33 1.58 12.77 12.44
N ILE A 34 1.81 11.47 12.24
CA ILE A 34 0.81 10.54 11.67
C ILE A 34 -0.38 10.40 12.63
N ALA A 35 -0.12 10.28 13.93
CA ALA A 35 -1.14 10.21 14.97
C ALA A 35 -2.02 11.47 14.98
N SER A 36 -1.38 12.64 14.91
CA SER A 36 -2.05 13.94 14.78
C SER A 36 -2.91 14.01 13.51
N ALA A 37 -2.37 13.62 12.36
CA ALA A 37 -3.07 13.67 11.07
C ALA A 37 -4.30 12.74 11.00
N LEU A 38 -4.21 11.56 11.60
CA LEU A 38 -5.30 10.58 11.63
C LEU A 38 -6.23 10.74 12.84
N CYS A 39 -5.95 11.69 13.74
CA CYS A 39 -6.68 11.92 14.99
C CYS A 39 -6.79 10.63 15.84
N VAL A 40 -5.66 9.91 15.99
CA VAL A 40 -5.53 8.69 16.80
C VAL A 40 -4.29 8.77 17.68
N ASP A 41 -4.18 7.89 18.68
CA ASP A 41 -2.97 7.77 19.49
C ASP A 41 -1.81 7.06 18.75
N GLU A 42 -0.56 7.38 19.10
CA GLU A 42 0.65 6.69 18.59
C GLU A 42 0.60 5.14 18.66
N PRO A 43 0.14 4.48 19.75
CA PRO A 43 -0.01 3.02 19.75
C PRO A 43 -1.03 2.51 18.71
N THR A 44 -2.02 3.31 18.34
CA THR A 44 -2.96 2.97 17.26
C THR A 44 -2.26 3.05 15.91
N VAL A 45 -1.40 4.05 15.70
CA VAL A 45 -0.55 4.13 14.49
C VAL A 45 0.34 2.90 14.36
N ASP A 46 0.95 2.42 15.45
CA ASP A 46 1.78 1.21 15.43
C ASP A 46 0.99 -0.04 14.98
N ARG A 47 -0.24 -0.20 15.49
CA ARG A 47 -1.15 -1.27 15.05
C ARG A 47 -1.53 -1.12 13.58
N LEU A 48 -1.83 0.10 13.12
CA LEU A 48 -2.17 0.37 11.72
C LEU A 48 -1.02 0.03 10.77
N LEU A 49 0.21 0.40 11.14
CA LEU A 49 1.42 0.06 10.39
C LEU A 49 1.67 -1.45 10.40
N ALA A 50 1.41 -2.14 11.51
CA ALA A 50 1.52 -3.60 11.60
C ALA A 50 0.49 -4.35 10.72
N MET A 51 -0.72 -3.80 10.54
CA MET A 51 -1.77 -4.44 9.74
C MET A 51 -1.45 -4.50 8.24
N GLY A 52 -0.80 -3.46 7.68
CA GLY A 52 -0.50 -3.40 6.24
C GLY A 52 0.60 -4.34 5.75
N ALA A 53 1.41 -4.92 6.65
CA ALA A 53 2.38 -5.95 6.28
C ALA A 53 1.73 -7.23 5.71
N SER A 54 0.46 -7.49 6.04
CA SER A 54 -0.31 -8.62 5.50
C SER A 54 -1.04 -8.32 4.19
N ALA A 55 -1.22 -7.04 3.81
CA ALA A 55 -1.92 -6.65 2.58
C ALA A 55 -0.96 -6.33 1.41
N ALA A 56 0.32 -6.04 1.70
CA ALA A 56 1.35 -5.84 0.66
C ALA A 56 1.86 -7.14 0.00
N GLY A 57 1.28 -8.29 0.37
CA GLY A 57 1.50 -9.58 -0.29
C GLY A 57 0.68 -9.80 -1.57
N ASP A 58 -0.38 -9.01 -1.80
CA ASP A 58 -1.08 -8.98 -3.09
C ASP A 58 -0.58 -7.78 -3.91
N THR A 59 0.74 -7.72 -4.05
CA THR A 59 1.33 -7.00 -5.17
C THR A 59 0.86 -7.73 -6.41
N THR A 60 -0.19 -7.19 -7.04
CA THR A 60 -0.18 -6.81 -8.45
C THR A 60 0.96 -7.52 -9.14
N ARG A 61 0.73 -8.73 -9.65
CA ARG A 61 1.66 -9.32 -10.61
C ARG A 61 1.70 -8.32 -11.75
N PRO A 62 2.76 -7.51 -11.96
CA PRO A 62 2.86 -6.89 -13.26
C PRO A 62 2.99 -8.09 -14.21
N THR A 63 2.06 -8.21 -15.15
CA THR A 63 2.33 -8.94 -16.40
C THR A 63 3.41 -8.13 -17.13
N LEU A 64 4.60 -8.12 -16.55
CA LEU A 64 5.84 -7.93 -17.25
C LEU A 64 6.20 -9.36 -17.67
N ALA A 65 5.81 -9.70 -18.89
CA ALA A 65 6.59 -10.63 -19.68
C ALA A 65 7.76 -9.82 -20.26
N PRO A 66 8.98 -9.86 -19.71
CA PRO A 66 10.14 -9.46 -20.47
C PRO A 66 10.55 -10.64 -21.34
N ALA A 67 10.74 -10.34 -22.62
CA ALA A 67 11.62 -11.04 -23.54
C ALA A 67 11.37 -12.55 -23.73
N ALA A 68 10.77 -12.87 -24.89
CA ALA A 68 11.37 -13.93 -25.70
C ALA A 68 12.83 -13.53 -25.95
N THR A 69 13.73 -14.03 -25.10
CA THR A 69 15.14 -14.17 -25.44
C THR A 69 15.15 -15.15 -26.61
N GLU A 70 15.11 -14.61 -27.83
CA GLU A 70 15.54 -15.34 -29.01
C GLU A 70 16.97 -15.78 -28.72
N ARG A 71 17.07 -17.08 -28.45
CA ARG A 71 18.29 -17.73 -28.05
C ARG A 71 19.25 -17.65 -29.24
N CYS A 72 20.24 -16.79 -29.10
CA CYS A 72 21.50 -16.87 -29.84
C CYS A 72 22.15 -18.23 -29.50
N MET A 73 21.78 -19.28 -30.24
CA MET A 73 22.53 -20.53 -30.37
C MET A 73 22.23 -21.15 -31.74
N ASP A 74 23.20 -20.99 -32.63
CA ASP A 74 23.67 -22.00 -33.60
C ASP A 74 22.69 -22.51 -34.68
N ILE A 75 22.81 -21.96 -35.89
CA ILE A 75 22.75 -22.78 -37.12
C ILE A 75 23.89 -22.30 -38.02
N VAL A 76 25.02 -23.02 -37.92
CA VAL A 76 25.79 -23.39 -39.10
C VAL A 76 25.01 -24.51 -39.78
N LEU A 77 24.52 -24.27 -40.99
CA LEU A 77 24.44 -25.21 -42.13
C LEU A 77 23.85 -24.49 -43.35
#